data_AF-A0A1R1AMY1-F1
#
_entry.id   AF-A0A1R1AMY1-F1
#
_cell.length_a   1.000
_cell.length_b   1.000
_cell.length_c   1.000
_cell.angle_alpha   90.00
_cell.angle_beta   90.00
_cell.angle_gamma   90.00
#
_symmetry.space_group_name_H-M   'P 1'
#
loop_
_entity.id
_entity.type
_entity.pdbx_description
1 polymer ?
#
loop_
_entity_poly.entity_id
_entity_poly.type
_entity_poly.pdbx_seq_one_letter_code
_entity_poly.pdbx_strand_id
1 'polypeptide(L)'
;MIVHADGGYEIGSWLTADTYPDSYFIEDETDLAAKILARYPYYTLDIVDGALIDVTPRDKTPEEEAAESAPAPKSPEQISIETLEAENTALQSRLADVELALIEIFGGVA
;
A
#
# COMPACT_ATOMS: atom_id res chain seq x y z
N MET A 1 -2.85 -24.99 -2.26
CA MET A 1 -3.18 -23.57 -2.55
C MET A 1 -4.57 -23.46 -3.17
N ILE A 2 -5.31 -22.39 -2.89
CA ILE A 2 -6.56 -22.05 -3.59
C ILE A 2 -6.35 -20.77 -4.38
N VAL A 3 -6.86 -20.72 -5.62
CA VAL A 3 -6.91 -19.52 -6.47
C VAL A 3 -8.36 -19.16 -6.71
N HIS A 4 -8.73 -17.95 -6.32
CA HIS A 4 -10.05 -17.37 -6.49
C HIS A 4 -10.29 -16.94 -7.94
N ALA A 5 -11.56 -16.80 -8.33
CA ALA A 5 -11.93 -16.36 -9.68
C ALA A 5 -11.42 -14.95 -10.04
N ASP A 6 -11.12 -14.11 -9.04
CA ASP A 6 -10.53 -12.78 -9.22
C ASP A 6 -8.99 -12.80 -9.39
N GLY A 7 -8.39 -13.99 -9.33
CA GLY A 7 -6.94 -14.17 -9.40
C GLY A 7 -6.23 -14.00 -8.05
N GLY A 8 -6.94 -13.72 -6.96
CA GLY A 8 -6.38 -13.83 -5.61
C GLY A 8 -6.01 -15.28 -5.28
N TYR A 9 -5.03 -15.49 -4.41
CA TYR A 9 -4.70 -16.83 -3.94
C TYR A 9 -4.54 -16.88 -2.42
N GLU A 10 -4.83 -18.05 -1.85
CA GLU A 10 -4.62 -18.36 -0.44
C GLU A 10 -3.82 -19.65 -0.28
N ILE A 11 -2.93 -19.68 0.71
CA ILE A 11 -2.15 -20.86 1.08
C ILE A 11 -2.48 -21.20 2.53
N GLY A 12 -2.88 -22.45 2.76
CA GLY A 12 -3.21 -22.96 4.07
C GLY A 12 -3.56 -24.43 3.99
N SER A 13 -3.07 -25.23 4.93
CA SER A 13 -3.34 -26.67 4.99
C SER A 13 -4.80 -26.99 5.34
N TRP A 14 -5.57 -26.00 5.79
CA TRP A 14 -7.00 -26.11 6.11
C TRP A 14 -7.90 -25.78 4.91
N LEU A 15 -7.34 -25.33 3.79
CA LEU A 15 -8.10 -24.94 2.62
C LEU A 15 -8.57 -26.20 1.86
N THR A 16 -9.87 -26.35 1.70
CA THR A 16 -10.49 -27.47 0.99
C THR A 16 -11.47 -26.96 -0.07
N ALA A 17 -11.67 -27.76 -1.13
CA ALA A 17 -12.61 -27.43 -2.20
C ALA A 17 -14.05 -27.23 -1.69
N ASP A 18 -14.45 -27.94 -0.63
CA ASP A 18 -15.79 -27.82 -0.03
C ASP A 18 -16.04 -26.46 0.62
N THR A 19 -14.99 -25.76 1.04
CA THR A 19 -15.09 -24.47 1.72
C THR A 19 -15.14 -23.30 0.72
N TYR A 20 -14.64 -23.52 -0.51
CA TYR A 20 -14.49 -22.50 -1.55
C TYR A 20 -14.99 -23.02 -2.91
N PRO A 21 -16.31 -23.00 -3.16
CA PRO A 21 -16.92 -23.62 -4.33
C PRO A 21 -16.59 -22.92 -5.66
N ASP A 22 -16.17 -21.65 -5.64
CA ASP A 22 -15.86 -20.83 -6.82
C ASP A 22 -14.34 -20.59 -6.95
N SER A 23 -13.55 -21.62 -6.65
CA SER A 23 -12.09 -21.49 -6.61
C SER A 23 -11.37 -22.73 -7.14
N TYR A 24 -10.14 -22.52 -7.61
CA TYR A 24 -9.30 -23.57 -8.17
C TYR A 24 -8.35 -24.09 -7.10
N PHE A 25 -8.43 -25.39 -6.83
CA PHE A 25 -7.48 -26.06 -5.94
C PHE A 25 -6.24 -26.46 -6.72
N ILE A 26 -5.08 -26.05 -6.23
CA ILE A 26 -3.79 -26.34 -6.83
C ILE A 26 -2.91 -26.97 -5.75
N GLU A 27 -2.35 -28.13 -6.05
CA GLU A 27 -1.39 -28.77 -5.16
C GLU A 27 -0.16 -27.88 -4.97
N ASP A 28 0.28 -27.80 -3.71
CA ASP A 28 1.50 -27.08 -3.37
C ASP A 28 2.71 -27.76 -4.06
N GLU A 29 3.74 -26.99 -4.37
CA GLU A 29 4.95 -27.46 -5.09
C GLU A 29 4.78 -27.85 -6.57
N THR A 30 3.61 -27.59 -7.17
CA THR A 30 3.44 -27.72 -8.62
C THR A 30 4.03 -26.53 -9.39
N ASP A 31 4.39 -26.75 -10.67
CA ASP A 31 4.86 -25.68 -11.56
C ASP A 31 3.83 -24.55 -11.68
N LEU A 32 2.54 -24.90 -11.69
CA LEU A 32 1.45 -23.93 -11.72
C LEU A 32 1.42 -23.07 -10.46
N ALA A 33 1.58 -23.68 -9.29
CA ALA A 33 1.68 -22.94 -8.03
C ALA A 33 2.87 -21.97 -8.04
N ALA A 34 4.04 -22.41 -8.52
CA ALA A 34 5.22 -21.56 -8.64
C ALA A 34 4.99 -20.37 -9.59
N LYS A 35 4.31 -20.58 -10.73
CA LYS A 35 3.97 -19.50 -11.69
C LYS A 35 3.04 -18.46 -11.08
N ILE A 36 2.03 -18.87 -10.32
CA ILE A 36 1.10 -17.96 -9.65
C ILE A 36 1.83 -17.07 -8.66
N LEU A 37 2.67 -17.67 -7.81
CA LEU A 37 3.46 -16.93 -6.82
C LEU A 37 4.42 -15.92 -7.46
N ALA A 38 5.05 -16.30 -8.58
CA ALA A 38 6.00 -15.44 -9.28
C ALA A 38 5.35 -14.29 -10.03
N ARG A 39 4.07 -14.42 -10.42
CA ARG A 39 3.37 -13.45 -11.29
C ARG A 39 2.35 -12.60 -10.55
N TYR A 40 2.00 -12.95 -9.31
CA TYR A 40 1.04 -12.19 -8.53
C TYR A 40 1.48 -10.73 -8.33
N PRO A 41 0.57 -9.74 -8.43
CA PRO A 41 -0.87 -9.84 -8.76
C PRO A 41 -1.19 -9.74 -10.27
N TYR A 42 -0.19 -9.75 -11.15
CA TYR A 42 -0.32 -9.40 -12.56
C TYR A 42 -0.29 -10.63 -13.48
N TYR A 43 -1.37 -11.41 -13.44
CA TYR A 43 -1.62 -12.49 -14.40
C TYR A 43 -3.11 -12.63 -14.73
N THR A 44 -3.40 -13.43 -15.75
CA THR A 44 -4.73 -13.92 -16.11
C THR A 44 -4.80 -15.43 -15.89
N LEU A 45 -5.99 -15.91 -15.56
CA LEU A 45 -6.28 -17.34 -15.39
C LEU A 45 -6.58 -17.98 -16.74
N ASP A 46 -5.84 -19.03 -17.11
CA ASP A 46 -6.11 -19.81 -18.31
C ASP A 46 -6.94 -21.04 -17.92
N ILE A 47 -8.24 -20.98 -18.18
CA ILE A 47 -9.22 -21.98 -17.77
C ILE A 47 -9.71 -22.76 -19.00
N VAL A 48 -9.62 -24.09 -18.94
CA VAL A 48 -10.12 -25.00 -19.98
C VAL A 48 -11.03 -26.03 -19.33
N ASP A 49 -12.23 -26.19 -19.88
CA ASP A 49 -13.25 -27.13 -19.38
C ASP A 49 -13.55 -26.99 -17.87
N GLY A 50 -13.47 -25.76 -17.35
CA GLY A 50 -13.74 -25.45 -15.94
C GLY A 50 -12.58 -25.73 -14.99
N ALA A 51 -11.41 -26.15 -15.48
CA ALA A 51 -10.19 -26.33 -14.71
C ALA A 51 -9.15 -25.25 -15.05
N LEU A 52 -8.46 -24.74 -14.04
CA LEU A 52 -7.32 -23.84 -14.21
C LEU A 52 -6.11 -24.66 -14.66
N ILE A 53 -5.66 -24.42 -15.90
CA ILE A 53 -4.57 -25.18 -16.51
C ILE A 53 -3.23 -24.42 -16.48
N ASP A 54 -3.27 -23.09 -16.57
CA ASP A 54 -2.10 -22.23 -16.52
C ASP A 54 -2.48 -20.81 -16.09
N VAL A 55 -1.47 -19.97 -15.90
CA VAL A 55 -1.64 -18.52 -15.78
C VAL A 55 -0.77 -17.82 -16.81
N THR A 56 -1.27 -16.76 -17.42
CA THR A 56 -0.51 -15.95 -18.40
C THR A 56 -0.19 -14.60 -17.78
N PRO A 57 1.07 -14.11 -17.85
CA PRO A 57 1.40 -12.78 -17.34
C PRO A 57 0.64 -11.71 -18.12
N ARG A 58 0.19 -10.68 -17.41
CA ARG A 58 -0.41 -9.50 -18.03
C ARG A 58 0.39 -8.26 -17.69
N ASP A 59 0.28 -7.26 -18.55
CA ASP A 59 0.81 -5.94 -18.25
C ASP A 59 -0.06 -5.25 -17.17
N LYS A 60 0.58 -4.35 -16.42
CA LYS A 60 -0.10 -3.48 -15.46
C LYS A 60 -0.95 -2.47 -16.22
N THR A 61 -2.09 -2.09 -15.65
CA THR A 61 -2.80 -0.92 -16.18
C THR A 61 -2.09 0.37 -15.76
N PRO A 62 -2.27 1.48 -16.50
CA PRO A 62 -1.71 2.78 -16.10
C PRO A 62 -2.09 3.20 -14.66
N GLU A 63 -3.29 2.84 -14.21
CA GLU A 63 -3.76 3.12 -12.85
C GLU A 63 -3.01 2.30 -11.80
N GLU A 64 -2.72 1.02 -12.08
CA GLU A 64 -1.95 0.13 -11.19
C GLU A 64 -0.49 0.60 -11.08
N GLU A 65 0.12 1.03 -12.19
CA GLU A 65 1.46 1.62 -12.20
C GLU A 65 1.52 2.93 -11.40
N ALA A 66 0.49 3.77 -11.53
CA ALA A 66 0.38 5.00 -10.78
C ALA A 66 0.19 4.75 -9.28
N ALA A 67 -0.57 3.72 -8.90
CA ALA A 67 -0.79 3.36 -7.50
C ALA A 67 0.48 2.83 -6.82
N GLU A 68 1.29 2.03 -7.51
CA GLU A 68 2.57 1.52 -6.98
C GLU A 68 3.63 2.62 -6.88
N SER A 69 3.58 3.59 -7.80
CA SER A 69 4.47 4.75 -7.79
C SER A 69 4.00 5.87 -6.86
N ALA A 70 2.79 5.77 -6.31
CA ALA A 70 2.24 6.79 -5.43
C ALA A 70 3.05 6.82 -4.11
N PRO A 71 3.38 8.01 -3.60
CA PRO A 71 3.95 8.11 -2.26
C PRO A 71 3.00 7.45 -1.26
N ALA A 72 3.55 6.70 -0.31
CA ALA A 72 2.76 6.11 0.75
C ALA A 72 1.91 7.21 1.43
N PRO A 73 0.60 6.97 1.65
CA PRO A 73 -0.23 7.95 2.33
C PRO A 73 0.36 8.23 3.71
N LYS A 74 0.41 9.51 4.10
CA LYS A 74 0.96 9.89 5.40
C LYS A 74 0.16 9.23 6.52
N SER A 75 0.86 8.69 7.51
CA SER A 75 0.20 8.15 8.70
C SER A 75 -0.45 9.29 9.50
N PRO A 76 -1.49 9.00 10.32
CA PRO A 76 -2.06 10.01 11.22
C PRO A 76 -1.00 10.66 12.13
N GLU A 77 0.00 9.89 12.55
CA GLU A 77 1.12 10.38 13.36
C GLU A 77 2.04 11.32 12.57
N GLN A 78 2.37 10.99 11.32
CA GLN A 78 3.14 11.89 10.45
C GLN A 78 2.40 13.21 10.24
N ILE A 79 1.09 13.17 10.02
CA ILE A 79 0.26 14.37 9.87
C ILE A 79 0.27 15.19 11.18
N SER A 80 0.17 14.53 12.33
CA SER A 80 0.22 15.18 13.63
C SER A 80 1.57 15.86 13.87
N ILE A 81 2.68 15.20 13.54
CA ILE A 81 4.03 15.76 13.70
C ILE A 81 4.20 16.99 12.82
N GLU A 82 3.86 16.91 11.52
CA GLU A 82 3.97 18.05 10.60
C GLU A 82 3.13 19.25 11.07
N THR A 83 1.94 18.99 11.64
CA THR A 83 1.08 20.04 12.20
C THR A 83 1.76 20.70 13.39
N LEU A 84 2.29 19.92 14.34
CA LEU A 84 2.98 20.45 15.51
C LEU A 84 4.26 21.20 15.14
N GLU A 85 5.00 20.75 14.13
CA GLU A 85 6.19 21.43 13.61
C GLU A 85 5.84 22.78 12.98
N ALA A 86 4.74 22.84 12.20
CA ALA A 86 4.24 24.07 11.63
C ALA A 86 3.78 25.07 12.72
N GLU A 87 3.04 24.59 13.72
CA GLU A 87 2.61 25.40 14.85
C GLU A 87 3.80 25.91 15.68
N ASN A 88 4.79 25.06 15.94
CA ASN A 88 5.98 25.44 16.69
C ASN A 88 6.78 26.53 15.94
N THR A 89 6.97 26.35 14.63
CA THR A 89 7.62 27.36 13.78
C THR A 89 6.87 28.68 13.83
N ALA A 90 5.53 28.65 13.75
CA ALA A 90 4.71 29.86 13.84
C ALA A 90 4.82 30.54 15.22
N LEU A 91 4.89 29.77 16.31
CA LEU A 91 5.08 30.29 17.66
C LEU A 91 6.47 30.92 17.83
N GLN A 92 7.52 30.28 17.31
CA GLN A 92 8.88 30.83 17.37
C GLN A 92 8.99 32.16 16.62
N SER A 93 8.40 32.27 15.42
CA SER A 93 8.38 33.55 14.70
C SER A 93 7.66 34.64 15.48
N ARG A 94 6.49 34.34 16.07
CA ARG A 94 5.76 35.30 16.91
C ARG A 94 6.55 35.70 18.15
N LEU A 95 7.27 34.76 18.75
CA LEU A 95 8.12 35.05 19.90
C LEU A 95 9.25 36.00 19.51
N ALA A 96 9.91 35.76 18.37
CA ALA A 96 10.95 36.65 17.85
C ALA A 96 10.41 38.07 17.59
N ASP A 97 9.21 38.20 17.02
CA ASP A 97 8.56 39.50 16.80
C ASP A 97 8.30 40.24 18.13
N VAL A 98 7.85 39.52 19.15
CA VAL A 98 7.62 40.09 20.49
C VAL A 98 8.93 40.49 21.16
N GLU A 99 9.97 39.67 21.05
CA GLU A 99 11.30 39.99 21.57
C GLU A 99 11.88 41.24 20.90
N LEU A 100 11.74 41.37 19.58
CA LEU A 100 12.16 42.56 18.85
C LEU A 100 11.39 43.80 19.32
N ALA A 101 10.06 43.72 19.43
CA ALA A 101 9.25 44.83 19.92
C ALA A 101 9.62 45.24 21.36
N LEU A 102 9.92 44.29 22.24
CA LEU A 102 10.40 44.56 23.60
C LEU A 102 11.76 45.27 23.59
N ILE A 103 12.68 44.84 22.72
CA ILE A 103 13.98 45.51 22.55
C ILE A 103 13.80 46.93 22.03
N GLU A 104 12.90 47.18 21.09
CA GLU A 104 12.62 48.54 20.61
C GLU A 104 12.02 49.44 21.70
N ILE A 105 11.12 48.90 22.54
CA ILE A 105 10.47 49.65 23.62
C ILE A 105 11.44 49.94 24.78
N PHE A 106 12.26 48.97 25.18
CA PHE A 106 13.07 49.04 26.41
C PHE A 106 14.58 49.22 26.16
N GLY A 107 15.09 48.84 24.98
CA GLY A 107 16.49 48.97 24.59
C GLY A 107 16.84 50.29 23.91
N GLY A 108 15.84 51.07 23.46
CA GLY A 108 16.00 52.43 22.92
C GLY A 108 16.19 53.53 23.98
N VAL A 109 16.29 53.17 25.26
CA VAL A 109 16.59 54.12 26.36
C VAL A 109 18.11 54.11 26.61
N ALA A 110 18.84 54.83 25.76
CA ALA A 110 20.24 55.24 26.01
C ALA A 110 20.44 56.67 25.50
#